data_AF-A0A9N9BQR8-F1
#
_entry.id   AF-A0A9N9BQR8-F1
#
_cell.length_a   1.000
_cell.length_b   1.000
_cell.length_c   1.000
_cell.angle_alpha   90.00
_cell.angle_beta   90.00
_cell.angle_gamma   90.00
#
_symmetry.space_group_name_H-M   'P 1'
#
loop_
_entity.id
_entity.type
_entity.pdbx_description
1 polymer ?
#
loop_
_entity_poly.entity_id
_entity_poly.type
_entity_poly.pdbx_seq_one_letter_code
_entity_poly.pdbx_strand_id
1 'polypeptide(L)'
;LVRIRSKQGTVRIEVDPTDDISVLGTKIANNLNIADHSSITISDKPTTSTPIRDLVGKSISELGIRHGDLLFITYQENVIAESSQANNVETKASMSFDIKQDPIDDFLEKQDGLIKQEPDLRVKKNCSGTHAPWPEGICTKCQPGAITLQLQEYRMVDHVEFSASSLINNFIHFWRSTGTQRFGYLYGRYEQYPDVPLGVKAVVEAIYEPPQEDEVDGLTLILPWNEEKLVDEVAMNCGLQKNKHPTISKWCASGKFNSRFVTCVVTGNTNGDIDVSAYQASNICTSMVAEDIIEASVDPSIVRVKESTSEKYVPEVFYKYKNNYGVNVQKSAKPCFPVEYLLVNV
;
A
#
# COMPACT_ATOMS: atom_id res chain seq x y z
N LEU A 1 4.73 24.46 -43.45
CA LEU A 1 4.30 23.89 -42.16
C LEU A 1 3.74 22.50 -42.41
N VAL A 2 4.35 21.47 -41.81
CA VAL A 2 3.99 20.05 -41.96
C VAL A 2 3.63 19.49 -40.59
N ARG A 3 2.62 18.63 -40.53
CA ARG A 3 2.18 17.98 -39.27
C ARG A 3 2.83 16.61 -39.19
N ILE A 4 3.39 16.30 -38.03
CA ILE A 4 4.14 15.08 -37.80
C ILE A 4 3.52 14.34 -36.64
N ARG A 5 3.04 13.13 -36.88
CA ARG A 5 2.44 12.27 -35.86
C ARG A 5 3.43 11.17 -35.48
N SER A 6 3.82 11.19 -34.21
CA SER A 6 4.65 10.16 -33.58
C SER A 6 3.91 9.53 -32.40
N LYS A 7 4.53 8.55 -31.74
CA LYS A 7 4.04 7.97 -30.49
C LYS A 7 3.91 8.98 -29.35
N GLN A 8 4.62 10.11 -29.41
CA GLN A 8 4.60 11.17 -28.38
C GLN A 8 3.56 12.26 -28.65
N GLY A 9 2.86 12.23 -29.78
CA GLY A 9 1.83 13.22 -30.14
C GLY A 9 1.98 13.75 -31.56
N THR A 10 1.25 14.83 -31.87
CA THR A 10 1.31 15.49 -33.18
C THR A 10 2.00 16.85 -33.05
N VAL A 11 3.16 17.01 -33.70
CA VAL A 11 3.96 18.24 -33.71
C VAL A 11 3.84 18.93 -35.06
N ARG A 12 3.89 20.27 -35.08
CA ARG A 12 3.90 21.09 -36.30
C ARG A 12 5.31 21.60 -36.53
N ILE A 13 5.90 21.31 -37.68
CA ILE A 13 7.26 21.74 -38.04
C ILE A 13 7.22 22.66 -39.25
N GLU A 14 7.97 23.75 -39.18
CA GLU A 14 8.21 24.67 -40.28
C GLU A 14 9.41 24.23 -41.11
N VAL A 15 9.17 24.05 -42.41
CA VAL A 15 10.16 23.66 -43.42
C VAL A 15 9.91 24.43 -44.69
N ASP A 16 10.99 24.80 -45.36
CA ASP A 16 10.95 25.46 -46.65
C ASP A 16 10.91 24.44 -47.79
N PRO A 17 10.21 24.69 -48.91
CA PRO A 17 10.05 23.70 -49.99
C PRO A 17 11.35 23.28 -50.66
N THR A 18 12.40 24.11 -50.56
CA THR A 18 13.74 23.88 -51.10
C THR A 18 14.68 23.17 -50.14
N ASP A 19 14.26 22.96 -48.88
CA ASP A 19 15.09 22.29 -47.89
C ASP A 19 15.24 20.80 -48.23
N ASP A 20 16.43 20.25 -47.95
CA ASP A 20 16.69 18.82 -48.05
C ASP A 20 16.02 18.06 -46.90
N ILE A 21 15.62 16.81 -47.15
CA ILE A 21 14.98 15.96 -46.15
C ILE A 21 15.85 15.76 -44.89
N SER A 22 17.17 15.90 -45.00
CA SER A 22 18.11 15.84 -43.87
C SER A 22 17.84 16.95 -42.85
N VAL A 23 17.44 18.15 -43.31
CA VAL A 23 17.07 19.29 -42.44
C VAL A 23 15.76 18.98 -41.71
N LEU A 24 14.80 18.36 -42.39
CA LEU A 24 13.56 17.91 -41.78
C LEU A 24 13.85 16.81 -40.72
N GLY A 25 14.71 15.84 -41.02
CA GLY A 25 15.14 14.80 -40.09
C GLY A 25 15.77 15.36 -38.81
N THR A 26 16.65 16.35 -38.93
CA THR A 26 17.25 17.04 -37.78
C THR A 26 16.21 17.85 -36.99
N LYS A 27 15.29 18.55 -37.66
CA LYS A 27 14.19 19.26 -36.99
C LYS A 27 13.24 18.31 -36.26
N ILE A 28 13.00 17.11 -36.78
CA ILE A 28 12.21 16.05 -36.13
C ILE A 28 12.94 15.51 -34.91
N ALA A 29 14.22 15.15 -35.06
CA ALA A 29 15.02 14.62 -33.97
C ALA A 29 15.17 15.62 -32.81
N ASN A 30 15.36 16.90 -33.12
CA ASN A 30 15.42 17.98 -32.13
C ASN A 30 14.08 18.21 -31.41
N ASN A 31 12.95 18.16 -32.13
CA ASN A 31 11.63 18.36 -31.50
C ASN A 31 11.13 17.13 -30.72
N LEU A 32 11.56 15.92 -31.09
CA LEU A 32 11.15 14.67 -30.45
C LEU A 32 12.23 14.06 -29.53
N ASN A 33 13.35 14.77 -29.34
CA ASN A 33 14.49 14.41 -28.49
C ASN A 33 15.05 13.00 -28.76
N ILE A 34 15.26 12.66 -30.04
CA ILE A 34 15.68 11.32 -30.49
C ILE A 34 17.21 11.26 -30.60
N ALA A 35 17.87 10.39 -29.82
CA ALA A 35 19.33 10.26 -29.80
C ALA A 35 19.92 9.63 -31.09
N ASP A 36 19.20 8.70 -31.71
CA ASP A 36 19.63 8.03 -32.93
C ASP A 36 18.82 8.51 -34.15
N HIS A 37 19.35 9.51 -34.84
CA HIS A 37 18.79 10.12 -36.05
C HIS A 37 18.58 9.10 -37.19
N SER A 38 19.27 7.97 -37.10
CA SER A 38 19.41 7.02 -38.18
C SER A 38 18.33 5.92 -38.17
N SER A 39 17.55 5.83 -37.08
CA SER A 39 16.43 4.87 -36.92
C SER A 39 15.07 5.44 -37.36
N ILE A 40 15.04 6.70 -37.80
CA ILE A 40 13.80 7.41 -38.16
C ILE A 40 13.28 6.91 -39.51
N THR A 41 12.01 6.52 -39.54
CA THR A 41 11.26 6.17 -40.75
C THR A 41 10.09 7.13 -40.92
N ILE A 42 9.85 7.59 -42.15
CA ILE A 42 8.79 8.53 -42.52
C ILE A 42 7.77 7.81 -43.41
N SER A 43 6.50 8.13 -43.23
CA SER A 43 5.42 7.69 -44.11
C SER A 43 4.33 8.74 -44.31
N ASP A 44 3.72 8.72 -45.48
CA ASP A 44 2.49 9.44 -45.84
C ASP A 44 1.21 8.67 -45.43
N LYS A 45 1.32 7.36 -45.15
CA LYS A 45 0.21 6.47 -44.78
C LYS A 45 0.59 5.60 -43.57
N PRO A 46 -0.35 5.26 -42.67
CA PRO A 46 -0.03 4.54 -41.43
C PRO A 46 0.54 3.11 -41.62
N THR A 47 0.62 2.59 -42.86
CA THR A 47 1.00 1.21 -43.15
C THR A 47 2.36 1.03 -43.83
N THR A 48 2.98 2.08 -44.39
CA THR A 48 4.19 1.93 -45.24
C THR A 48 5.36 2.76 -44.71
N SER A 49 6.25 2.20 -43.90
CA SER A 49 7.40 2.95 -43.36
C SER A 49 8.58 2.94 -44.35
N THR A 50 9.10 4.13 -44.71
CA THR A 50 10.36 4.27 -45.46
C THR A 50 11.44 4.88 -44.57
N PRO A 51 12.65 4.31 -44.48
CA PRO A 51 13.72 4.88 -43.66
C PRO A 51 14.20 6.21 -44.24
N ILE A 52 14.45 7.19 -43.37
CA ILE A 52 14.86 8.54 -43.78
C ILE A 52 16.22 8.55 -44.50
N ARG A 53 17.06 7.53 -44.23
CA ARG A 53 18.37 7.32 -44.87
C ARG A 53 18.27 7.15 -46.39
N ASP A 54 17.19 6.55 -46.87
CA ASP A 54 17.01 6.23 -48.29
C ASP A 54 16.50 7.45 -49.09
N LEU A 55 16.17 8.53 -48.41
CA LEU A 55 15.60 9.76 -48.98
C LEU A 55 16.58 10.93 -48.99
N VAL A 56 17.79 10.75 -48.43
CA VAL A 56 18.84 11.78 -48.34
C VAL A 56 19.21 12.27 -49.74
N GLY A 57 19.14 13.60 -49.96
CA GLY A 57 19.43 14.23 -51.25
C GLY A 57 18.21 14.56 -52.11
N LYS A 58 16.99 14.26 -51.64
CA LYS A 58 15.73 14.71 -52.29
C LYS A 58 15.17 15.93 -51.58
N SER A 59 14.70 16.90 -52.36
CA SER A 59 14.02 18.07 -51.80
C SER A 59 12.62 17.72 -51.30
N ILE A 60 12.10 18.48 -50.33
CA ILE A 60 10.73 18.30 -49.79
C ILE A 60 9.67 18.41 -50.91
N SER A 61 9.93 19.23 -51.92
CA SER A 61 9.06 19.37 -53.11
C SER A 61 9.01 18.12 -54.00
N GLU A 62 10.14 17.40 -54.15
CA GLU A 62 10.24 16.16 -54.94
C GLU A 62 9.59 14.96 -54.24
N LEU A 63 9.47 15.03 -52.90
CA LEU A 63 8.78 14.05 -52.08
C LEU A 63 7.26 14.29 -52.00
N GLY A 64 6.75 15.34 -52.65
CA GLY A 64 5.32 15.63 -52.73
C GLY A 64 4.69 16.15 -51.44
N ILE A 65 5.50 16.58 -50.47
CA ILE A 65 5.04 17.06 -49.16
C ILE A 65 4.59 18.52 -49.30
N ARG A 66 3.31 18.79 -49.03
CA ARG A 66 2.73 20.14 -49.12
C ARG A 66 2.44 20.72 -47.74
N HIS A 67 2.17 22.02 -47.72
CA HIS A 67 1.76 22.71 -46.51
C HIS A 67 0.47 22.08 -45.95
N GLY A 68 0.52 21.59 -44.71
CA GLY A 68 -0.62 20.98 -44.01
C GLY A 68 -0.69 19.45 -44.04
N ASP A 69 0.18 18.78 -44.80
CA ASP A 69 0.20 17.32 -44.88
C ASP A 69 0.63 16.68 -43.55
N LEU A 70 0.09 15.49 -43.27
CA LEU A 70 0.32 14.72 -42.04
C LEU A 70 1.25 13.54 -42.35
N LEU A 71 2.44 13.55 -41.75
CA LEU A 71 3.42 12.48 -41.86
C LEU A 71 3.46 11.65 -40.59
N PHE A 72 3.54 10.33 -40.73
CA PHE A 72 3.69 9.37 -39.64
C PHE A 72 5.16 9.00 -39.50
N ILE A 73 5.66 9.02 -38.27
CA ILE A 73 7.07 8.72 -37.99
C ILE A 73 7.20 7.60 -36.96
N THR A 74 8.05 6.63 -37.26
CA THR A 74 8.47 5.58 -36.31
C THR A 74 9.99 5.56 -36.16
N TYR A 75 10.49 5.36 -34.95
CA TYR A 75 11.92 5.37 -34.63
C TYR A 75 12.23 4.40 -33.49
N GLN A 76 13.46 3.89 -33.46
CA GLN A 76 13.96 3.05 -32.36
C GLN A 76 14.71 3.93 -31.37
N GLU A 77 14.36 3.84 -30.08
CA GLU A 77 15.06 4.54 -29.01
C GLU A 77 16.26 3.70 -28.57
N ASN A 78 17.46 4.13 -28.93
CA ASN A 78 18.67 3.70 -28.24
C ASN A 78 18.75 4.50 -26.94
N VAL A 79 18.47 3.82 -25.82
CA VAL A 79 18.56 4.39 -24.48
C VAL A 79 20.04 4.58 -24.14
N ILE A 80 20.58 5.76 -24.43
CA ILE A 80 21.81 6.23 -23.80
C ILE A 80 21.37 6.91 -22.51
N ALA A 81 21.75 6.30 -21.40
CA ALA A 81 21.44 6.74 -20.06
C ALA A 81 22.15 8.07 -19.75
N GLU A 82 21.39 9.16 -19.77
CA GLU A 82 21.69 10.36 -18.99
C GLU A 82 20.48 10.75 -18.14
N SER A 83 20.63 10.45 -16.85
CA SER A 83 20.01 11.03 -15.65
C SER A 83 18.79 11.95 -15.82
N SER A 84 17.63 11.34 -16.05
CA SER A 84 16.39 11.78 -15.43
C SER A 84 15.95 10.67 -14.48
N GLN A 85 16.06 10.93 -13.17
CA GLN A 85 15.60 10.07 -12.09
C GLN A 85 14.07 9.93 -12.13
N ALA A 86 13.59 9.14 -13.09
CA ALA A 86 12.45 8.29 -12.85
C ALA A 86 12.93 7.23 -11.85
N ASN A 87 12.37 7.22 -10.65
CA ASN A 87 12.53 6.11 -9.73
C ASN A 87 11.79 4.91 -10.34
N ASN A 88 12.44 4.24 -11.29
CA ASN A 88 12.46 2.80 -11.28
C ASN A 88 12.94 2.42 -9.88
N VAL A 89 12.03 1.92 -9.06
CA VAL A 89 12.43 0.92 -8.09
C VAL A 89 12.73 -0.31 -8.94
N GLU A 90 13.90 -0.31 -9.60
CA GLU A 90 14.69 -1.51 -9.62
C GLU A 90 14.71 -1.96 -8.17
N THR A 91 14.13 -3.14 -7.97
CA THR A 91 14.56 -4.13 -7.00
C THR A 91 16.06 -3.94 -6.77
N LYS A 92 16.38 -3.03 -5.84
CA LYS A 92 17.65 -3.04 -5.14
C LYS A 92 17.75 -4.48 -4.70
N ALA A 93 18.81 -5.12 -5.19
CA ALA A 93 19.32 -6.38 -4.69
C ALA A 93 18.80 -6.52 -3.28
N SER A 94 17.95 -7.52 -3.09
CA SER A 94 17.56 -8.02 -1.78
C SER A 94 18.75 -7.75 -0.87
N MET A 95 18.62 -6.77 0.03
CA MET A 95 19.37 -6.88 1.26
C MET A 95 18.78 -8.14 1.85
N SER A 96 19.34 -9.28 1.47
CA SER A 96 19.22 -10.54 2.16
C SER A 96 19.95 -10.30 3.47
N PHE A 97 19.33 -9.49 4.32
CA PHE A 97 19.40 -9.80 5.73
C PHE A 97 18.95 -11.26 5.81
N ASP A 98 19.71 -12.10 6.49
CA ASP A 98 19.30 -13.45 6.86
C ASP A 98 18.08 -13.35 7.81
N ILE A 99 16.94 -12.96 7.24
CA ILE A 99 15.67 -12.76 7.92
C ILE A 99 14.88 -14.04 7.70
N LYS A 100 14.79 -14.84 8.75
CA LYS A 100 13.96 -16.04 8.78
C LYS A 100 12.48 -15.64 8.88
N GLN A 101 11.74 -15.82 7.79
CA GLN A 101 10.29 -15.61 7.74
C GLN A 101 9.53 -16.81 8.31
N ASP A 102 8.21 -16.66 8.42
CA ASP A 102 7.32 -17.77 8.78
C ASP A 102 7.30 -18.80 7.62
N PRO A 103 7.33 -20.12 7.89
CA PRO A 103 7.24 -21.14 6.85
C PRO A 103 6.08 -20.97 5.87
N ILE A 104 4.95 -20.40 6.30
CA ILE A 104 3.83 -20.13 5.41
C ILE A 104 4.16 -19.05 4.37
N ASP A 105 4.96 -18.05 4.75
CA ASP A 105 5.40 -16.98 3.84
C ASP A 105 6.36 -17.52 2.78
N ASP A 106 7.34 -18.33 3.21
CA ASP A 106 8.28 -18.98 2.30
C ASP A 106 7.55 -19.95 1.34
N PHE A 107 6.41 -20.50 1.75
CA PHE A 107 5.57 -21.36 0.90
C PHE A 107 4.75 -20.56 -0.10
N LEU A 108 4.09 -19.48 0.34
CA LEU A 108 3.25 -18.63 -0.50
C LEU A 108 4.08 -17.80 -1.50
N GLU A 109 5.31 -17.44 -1.15
CA GLU A 109 6.22 -16.69 -2.04
C GLU A 109 6.59 -17.47 -3.31
N LYS A 110 6.52 -18.81 -3.28
CA LYS A 110 6.72 -19.66 -4.46
C LYS A 110 5.56 -19.60 -5.45
N GLN A 111 4.50 -18.89 -5.11
CA GLN A 111 3.29 -18.74 -5.91
C GLN A 111 3.23 -17.29 -6.43
N ASP A 112 2.70 -17.08 -7.63
CA ASP A 112 2.71 -15.77 -8.30
C ASP A 112 1.82 -14.75 -7.56
N GLY A 113 2.45 -13.85 -6.79
CA GLY A 113 1.76 -12.78 -6.06
C GLY A 113 2.66 -11.56 -5.82
N LEU A 114 2.16 -10.36 -6.10
CA LEU A 114 2.86 -9.08 -5.86
C LEU A 114 2.37 -8.46 -4.55
N ILE A 115 3.29 -8.06 -3.66
CA ILE A 115 3.00 -7.32 -2.42
C ILE A 115 3.19 -5.81 -2.64
N LYS A 116 2.22 -4.98 -2.27
CA LYS A 116 2.32 -3.50 -2.31
C LYS A 116 3.15 -2.98 -1.11
N GLN A 117 4.05 -2.02 -1.33
CA GLN A 117 4.84 -1.36 -0.28
C GLN A 117 4.08 -0.20 0.41
N GLU A 118 4.43 0.08 1.67
CA GLU A 118 3.77 1.06 2.53
C GLU A 118 4.37 2.49 2.47
N PRO A 119 3.57 3.53 2.77
CA PRO A 119 4.06 4.86 3.07
C PRO A 119 4.57 4.96 4.53
N ASP A 120 5.81 5.41 4.73
CA ASP A 120 6.36 5.73 6.05
C ASP A 120 5.77 7.06 6.58
N LEU A 121 5.06 6.99 7.70
CA LEU A 121 4.39 8.14 8.32
C LEU A 121 5.24 8.85 9.38
N ARG A 122 6.46 8.36 9.66
CA ARG A 122 7.33 8.95 10.68
C ARG A 122 7.95 10.25 10.19
N VAL A 123 8.07 11.22 11.10
CA VAL A 123 8.93 12.39 10.85
C VAL A 123 10.38 11.91 10.77
N LYS A 124 11.06 12.22 9.68
CA LYS A 124 12.47 11.85 9.51
C LYS A 124 13.33 12.68 10.46
N LYS A 125 13.80 12.06 11.55
CA LYS A 125 14.60 12.71 12.60
C LYS A 125 15.94 13.28 12.08
N ASN A 126 16.57 12.59 11.13
CA ASN A 126 17.82 13.04 10.50
C ASN A 126 17.51 13.61 9.12
N CYS A 127 17.19 14.91 9.07
CA CYS A 127 16.98 15.62 7.81
C CYS A 127 18.30 16.25 7.34
N SER A 128 18.62 16.10 6.06
CA SER A 128 19.79 16.74 5.44
C SER A 128 19.58 18.24 5.12
N GLY A 129 18.54 18.86 5.69
CA GLY A 129 18.21 20.27 5.48
C GLY A 129 18.93 21.19 6.47
N THR A 130 19.02 22.47 6.14
CA THR A 130 19.54 23.54 7.01
C THR A 130 18.46 23.98 8.02
N HIS A 131 17.97 23.06 8.84
CA HIS A 131 17.08 23.38 9.96
C HIS A 131 17.51 22.60 11.21
N ALA A 132 17.13 23.10 12.38
CA ALA A 132 17.37 22.39 13.64
C ALA A 132 16.66 21.02 13.61
N PRO A 133 17.23 19.99 14.26
CA PRO A 133 16.56 18.69 14.36
C PRO A 133 15.21 18.81 15.07
N TRP A 134 14.28 17.90 14.77
CA TRP A 134 13.01 17.81 15.49
C TRP A 134 13.26 17.67 17.00
N PRO A 135 12.63 18.48 17.88
CA PRO A 135 11.40 19.25 17.70
C PRO A 135 11.53 20.74 17.29
N GLU A 136 12.75 21.27 17.17
CA GLU A 136 12.97 22.72 16.99
C GLU A 136 12.85 23.20 15.53
N GLY A 137 12.82 22.29 14.56
CA GLY A 137 12.67 22.63 13.13
C GLY A 137 12.16 21.48 12.27
N ILE A 138 11.31 21.80 11.29
CA ILE A 138 10.76 20.85 10.31
C ILE A 138 10.75 21.50 8.91
N CYS A 139 10.99 20.71 7.87
CA CYS A 139 10.88 21.14 6.47
C CYS A 139 10.00 20.17 5.66
N THR A 140 9.64 20.56 4.44
CA THR A 140 8.78 19.78 3.54
C THR A 140 9.36 18.40 3.17
N LYS A 141 10.68 18.18 3.33
CA LYS A 141 11.34 16.89 3.03
C LYS A 141 11.34 15.90 4.19
N CYS A 142 11.25 16.38 5.44
CA CYS A 142 11.20 15.53 6.63
C CYS A 142 9.80 15.41 7.23
N GLN A 143 8.89 16.31 6.85
CA GLN A 143 7.47 16.23 7.16
C GLN A 143 6.84 14.99 6.48
N PRO A 144 6.08 14.17 7.22
CA PRO A 144 5.31 13.09 6.61
C PRO A 144 4.23 13.67 5.69
N GLY A 145 3.97 12.98 4.58
CA GLY A 145 2.94 13.39 3.63
C GLY A 145 1.55 13.39 4.26
N ALA A 146 0.61 14.12 3.63
CA ALA A 146 -0.79 14.08 4.03
C ALA A 146 -1.31 12.63 3.97
N ILE A 147 -1.97 12.18 5.04
CA ILE A 147 -2.50 10.82 5.10
C ILE A 147 -3.82 10.80 4.35
N THR A 148 -3.96 9.91 3.37
CA THR A 148 -5.22 9.67 2.67
C THR A 148 -5.73 8.28 3.03
N LEU A 149 -6.73 8.22 3.89
CA LEU A 149 -7.45 7.02 4.24
C LEU A 149 -8.25 6.52 3.03
N GLN A 150 -7.97 5.29 2.65
CA GLN A 150 -8.74 4.50 1.71
C GLN A 150 -8.99 3.16 2.39
N LEU A 151 -10.12 2.53 2.08
CA LEU A 151 -10.38 1.18 2.56
C LEU A 151 -9.26 0.26 2.07
N GLN A 152 -8.68 -0.49 3.01
CA GLN A 152 -7.58 -1.38 2.69
C GLN A 152 -8.09 -2.52 1.81
N GLU A 153 -7.50 -2.68 0.63
CA GLU A 153 -7.92 -3.66 -0.38
C GLU A 153 -7.41 -5.09 -0.10
N TYR A 154 -6.67 -5.29 0.98
CA TYR A 154 -6.09 -6.57 1.37
C TYR A 154 -6.11 -6.75 2.89
N ARG A 155 -5.95 -7.99 3.34
CA ARG A 155 -5.85 -8.38 4.75
C ARG A 155 -4.68 -9.35 4.91
N MET A 156 -4.19 -9.46 6.15
CA MET A 156 -3.06 -10.35 6.45
C MET A 156 -3.50 -11.79 6.73
N VAL A 157 -4.76 -11.94 7.15
CA VAL A 157 -5.43 -13.21 7.40
C VAL A 157 -6.82 -13.13 6.79
N ASP A 158 -7.24 -14.18 6.09
CA ASP A 158 -8.49 -14.27 5.34
C ASP A 158 -9.58 -15.07 6.06
N HIS A 159 -9.21 -15.84 7.07
CA HIS A 159 -10.17 -16.66 7.79
C HIS A 159 -9.69 -16.94 9.21
N VAL A 160 -10.61 -17.01 10.18
CA VAL A 160 -10.34 -17.50 11.53
C VAL A 160 -11.12 -18.79 11.73
N GLU A 161 -10.39 -19.87 12.01
CA GLU A 161 -10.95 -21.19 12.25
C GLU A 161 -10.67 -21.60 13.70
N PHE A 162 -11.69 -22.04 14.41
CA PHE A 162 -11.52 -22.61 15.75
C PHE A 162 -11.40 -24.13 15.62
N SER A 163 -10.33 -24.70 16.16
CA SER A 163 -10.08 -26.14 16.07
C SER A 163 -11.19 -26.98 16.71
N ALA A 164 -11.82 -26.45 17.75
CA ALA A 164 -12.96 -27.07 18.42
C ALA A 164 -14.00 -26.03 18.85
N SER A 165 -15.28 -26.36 18.65
CA SER A 165 -16.40 -25.53 19.13
C SER A 165 -16.47 -25.43 20.65
N SER A 166 -15.85 -26.36 21.38
CA SER A 166 -15.74 -26.32 22.84
C SER A 166 -14.92 -25.13 23.33
N LEU A 167 -13.96 -24.61 22.55
CA LEU A 167 -13.16 -23.45 22.92
C LEU A 167 -14.04 -22.22 23.15
N ILE A 168 -14.88 -21.91 22.16
CA ILE A 168 -15.82 -20.80 22.21
C ILE A 168 -16.88 -21.04 23.30
N ASN A 169 -17.40 -22.27 23.40
CA ASN A 169 -18.42 -22.59 24.40
C ASN A 169 -17.90 -22.45 25.85
N ASN A 170 -16.67 -22.87 26.11
CA ASN A 170 -16.03 -22.72 27.42
C ASN A 170 -15.81 -21.23 27.75
N PHE A 171 -15.37 -20.45 26.76
CA PHE A 171 -15.18 -19.01 26.91
C PHE A 171 -16.50 -18.27 27.20
N ILE A 172 -17.57 -18.57 26.46
CA ILE A 172 -18.90 -17.98 26.67
C ILE A 172 -19.54 -18.43 28.00
N HIS A 173 -19.18 -19.61 28.51
CA HIS A 173 -19.74 -20.11 29.77
C HIS A 173 -19.51 -19.14 30.93
N PHE A 174 -18.37 -18.43 30.95
CA PHE A 174 -18.10 -17.39 31.94
C PHE A 174 -19.19 -16.31 31.92
N TRP A 175 -19.42 -15.70 30.75
CA TRP A 175 -20.47 -14.69 30.55
C TRP A 175 -21.87 -15.22 30.90
N ARG A 176 -22.19 -16.49 30.57
CA ARG A 176 -23.47 -17.11 30.95
C ARG A 176 -23.68 -17.20 32.46
N SER A 177 -22.58 -17.34 33.22
CA SER A 177 -22.63 -17.49 34.68
C SER A 177 -22.55 -16.15 35.43
N THR A 178 -21.82 -15.16 34.91
CA THR A 178 -21.56 -13.88 35.59
C THR A 178 -22.37 -12.71 35.04
N GLY A 179 -22.73 -12.75 33.75
CA GLY A 179 -23.33 -11.62 33.03
C GLY A 179 -22.33 -10.50 32.69
N THR A 180 -21.04 -10.68 32.95
CA THR A 180 -19.98 -9.71 32.67
C THR A 180 -19.19 -10.07 31.42
N GLN A 181 -18.56 -9.08 30.80
CA GLN A 181 -17.70 -9.27 29.61
C GLN A 181 -16.47 -10.12 29.95
N ARG A 182 -15.75 -10.59 28.91
CA ARG A 182 -14.54 -11.39 29.08
C ARG A 182 -13.57 -11.17 27.93
N PHE A 183 -12.29 -11.22 28.24
CA PHE A 183 -11.18 -11.10 27.29
C PHE A 183 -10.30 -12.35 27.31
N GLY A 184 -9.79 -12.74 26.14
CA GLY A 184 -8.86 -13.84 25.99
C GLY A 184 -7.92 -13.65 24.80
N TYR A 185 -6.68 -14.11 24.95
CA TYR A 185 -5.71 -14.21 23.87
C TYR A 185 -5.88 -15.52 23.12
N LEU A 186 -6.00 -15.43 21.80
CA LEU A 186 -6.06 -16.59 20.92
C LEU A 186 -4.63 -17.10 20.66
N TYR A 187 -4.41 -18.39 20.94
CA TYR A 187 -3.18 -19.10 20.61
C TYR A 187 -3.45 -20.15 19.55
N GLY A 188 -2.60 -20.17 18.53
CA GLY A 188 -2.86 -20.96 17.35
C GLY A 188 -1.67 -21.00 16.41
N ARG A 189 -1.95 -21.36 15.16
CA ARG A 189 -1.00 -21.34 14.05
C ARG A 189 -1.67 -20.81 12.78
N TYR A 190 -0.83 -20.42 11.81
CA TYR A 190 -1.29 -20.00 10.49
C TYR A 190 -1.17 -21.16 9.51
N GLU A 191 -2.21 -21.36 8.72
CA GLU A 191 -2.27 -22.39 7.68
C GLU A 191 -2.76 -21.78 6.36
N GLN A 192 -2.54 -22.49 5.25
CA GLN A 192 -3.07 -22.06 3.95
C GLN A 192 -4.61 -22.17 3.96
N TYR A 193 -5.26 -21.15 3.41
CA TYR A 193 -6.69 -21.14 3.17
C TYR A 193 -6.97 -21.29 1.66
N PRO A 194 -7.42 -22.46 1.19
CA PRO A 194 -7.52 -22.75 -0.24
C PRO A 194 -8.70 -22.03 -0.94
N ASP A 195 -9.70 -21.57 -0.20
CA ASP A 195 -10.89 -20.92 -0.80
C ASP A 195 -10.59 -19.50 -1.29
N VAL A 196 -9.47 -18.92 -0.87
CA VAL A 196 -8.98 -17.60 -1.31
C VAL A 196 -7.61 -17.79 -1.96
N PRO A 197 -7.35 -17.24 -3.16
CA PRO A 197 -6.04 -17.29 -3.78
C PRO A 197 -4.96 -16.69 -2.86
N LEU A 198 -3.91 -17.46 -2.59
CA LEU A 198 -2.85 -17.11 -1.63
C LEU A 198 -3.37 -16.84 -0.20
N GLY A 199 -4.52 -17.41 0.16
CA GLY A 199 -5.19 -17.15 1.41
C GLY A 199 -4.46 -17.73 2.63
N VAL A 200 -4.55 -17.03 3.75
CA VAL A 200 -4.04 -17.46 5.05
C VAL A 200 -5.17 -17.56 6.05
N LYS A 201 -5.30 -18.68 6.75
CA LYS A 201 -6.22 -18.83 7.88
C LYS A 201 -5.47 -18.88 9.21
N ALA A 202 -6.06 -18.32 10.25
CA ALA A 202 -5.63 -18.47 11.63
C ALA A 202 -6.40 -19.62 12.27
N VAL A 203 -5.72 -20.73 12.59
CA VAL A 203 -6.29 -21.86 13.31
C VAL A 203 -6.04 -21.67 14.80
N VAL A 204 -7.11 -21.39 15.54
CA VAL A 204 -7.09 -21.19 17.00
C VAL A 204 -7.22 -22.54 17.70
N GLU A 205 -6.26 -22.85 18.57
CA GLU A 205 -6.25 -24.09 19.35
C GLU A 205 -6.48 -23.88 20.84
N ALA A 206 -6.17 -22.70 21.36
CA ALA A 206 -6.37 -22.37 22.76
C ALA A 206 -6.76 -20.89 22.93
N ILE A 207 -7.52 -20.62 23.98
CA ILE A 207 -7.86 -19.26 24.43
C ILE A 207 -7.31 -19.14 25.84
N TYR A 208 -6.39 -18.19 26.05
CA TYR A 208 -5.84 -17.90 27.37
C TYR A 208 -6.44 -16.62 27.92
N GLU A 209 -6.97 -16.67 29.14
CA GLU A 209 -7.61 -15.53 29.79
C GLU A 209 -6.62 -14.85 30.75
N PRO A 210 -6.08 -13.66 30.41
CA PRO A 210 -5.16 -12.95 31.30
C PRO A 210 -5.92 -12.38 32.52
N PRO A 211 -5.19 -11.97 33.57
CA PRO A 211 -5.78 -11.25 34.70
C PRO A 211 -6.53 -9.99 34.25
N GLN A 212 -7.81 -9.90 34.62
CA GLN A 212 -8.73 -8.86 34.16
C GLN A 212 -9.82 -8.60 35.21
N GLU A 213 -10.35 -7.37 35.19
CA GLU A 213 -11.52 -6.94 35.93
C GLU A 213 -12.68 -6.74 34.94
N ASP A 214 -13.73 -7.54 35.10
CA ASP A 214 -14.84 -7.62 34.14
C ASP A 214 -16.05 -6.83 34.62
N GLU A 215 -16.65 -6.05 33.72
CA GLU A 215 -17.87 -5.28 33.95
C GLU A 215 -18.94 -5.68 32.93
N VAL A 216 -20.14 -5.09 33.01
CA VAL A 216 -21.26 -5.43 32.11
C VAL A 216 -21.07 -4.81 30.73
N ASP A 217 -20.48 -3.61 30.66
CA ASP A 217 -20.27 -2.80 29.45
C ASP A 217 -18.79 -2.55 29.14
N GLY A 218 -17.88 -3.22 29.84
CA GLY A 218 -16.45 -3.06 29.65
C GLY A 218 -15.63 -4.10 30.40
N LEU A 219 -14.31 -3.98 30.29
CA LEU A 219 -13.34 -4.73 31.07
C LEU A 219 -12.03 -3.96 31.14
N THR A 220 -11.27 -4.19 32.20
CA THR A 220 -9.93 -3.62 32.39
C THR A 220 -8.92 -4.74 32.57
N LEU A 221 -7.88 -4.75 31.73
CA LEU A 221 -6.77 -5.71 31.90
C LEU A 221 -5.86 -5.25 33.03
N ILE A 222 -5.45 -6.19 33.89
CA ILE A 222 -4.48 -5.93 34.94
C ILE A 222 -3.08 -6.06 34.33
N LEU A 223 -2.45 -4.91 34.06
CA LEU A 223 -1.11 -4.83 33.49
C LEU A 223 -0.08 -4.36 34.54
N PRO A 224 1.16 -4.87 34.52
CA PRO A 224 1.72 -5.82 33.55
C PRO A 224 1.28 -7.26 33.80
N TRP A 225 1.06 -8.02 32.71
CA TRP A 225 0.79 -9.45 32.80
C TRP A 225 2.09 -10.22 33.04
N ASN A 226 2.38 -10.53 34.31
CA ASN A 226 3.67 -11.12 34.71
C ASN A 226 3.94 -12.52 34.12
N GLU A 227 2.90 -13.29 33.83
CA GLU A 227 3.01 -14.67 33.33
C GLU A 227 3.05 -14.75 31.80
N GLU A 228 2.95 -13.62 31.09
CA GLU A 228 2.88 -13.57 29.62
C GLU A 228 4.00 -14.39 28.97
N LYS A 229 5.24 -14.19 29.43
CA LYS A 229 6.41 -14.88 28.88
C LYS A 229 6.36 -16.39 29.08
N LEU A 230 5.89 -16.84 30.24
CA LEU A 230 5.77 -18.27 30.56
C LEU A 230 4.71 -18.92 29.67
N VAL A 231 3.58 -18.25 29.47
CA VAL A 231 2.51 -18.75 28.61
C VAL A 231 2.95 -18.76 27.14
N ASP A 232 3.66 -17.73 26.68
CA ASP A 232 4.23 -17.70 25.34
C ASP A 232 5.26 -18.83 25.11
N GLU A 233 6.08 -19.15 26.12
CA GLU A 233 7.02 -20.29 26.07
C GLU A 233 6.31 -21.64 26.01
N VAL A 234 5.26 -21.84 26.82
CA VAL A 234 4.44 -23.07 26.79
C VAL A 234 3.75 -23.21 25.43
N ALA A 235 3.17 -22.12 24.92
CA ALA A 235 2.58 -22.11 23.59
C ALA A 235 3.61 -22.50 22.52
N MET A 236 4.81 -21.92 22.57
CA MET A 236 5.88 -22.22 21.62
C MET A 236 6.31 -23.69 21.67
N ASN A 237 6.36 -24.30 22.86
CA ASN A 237 6.64 -25.73 23.04
C ASN A 237 5.52 -26.62 22.47
N CYS A 238 4.28 -26.13 22.46
CA CYS A 238 3.15 -26.77 21.80
C CYS A 238 3.06 -26.46 20.29
N GLY A 239 4.01 -25.70 19.72
CA GLY A 239 3.96 -25.26 18.33
C GLY A 239 2.89 -24.20 18.04
N LEU A 240 2.38 -23.55 19.09
CA LEU A 240 1.40 -22.47 19.04
C LEU A 240 2.10 -21.12 19.26
N GLN A 241 1.49 -20.07 18.73
CA GLN A 241 1.97 -18.72 18.97
C GLN A 241 0.80 -17.76 19.17
N LYS A 242 0.95 -16.85 20.14
CA LYS A 242 0.27 -15.56 20.10
C LYS A 242 0.95 -14.78 18.99
N ASN A 243 0.18 -14.30 18.01
CA ASN A 243 0.81 -13.73 16.82
C ASN A 243 1.80 -12.61 17.15
N LYS A 244 2.99 -12.69 16.54
CA LYS A 244 4.07 -11.71 16.73
C LYS A 244 3.70 -10.40 16.05
N HIS A 245 3.49 -9.36 16.84
CA HIS A 245 3.52 -7.99 16.35
C HIS A 245 4.98 -7.49 16.34
N PRO A 246 5.54 -7.05 15.20
CA PRO A 246 5.08 -7.16 13.80
C PRO A 246 5.57 -8.44 13.08
N THR A 247 4.91 -8.80 11.98
CA THR A 247 5.28 -9.96 11.14
C THR A 247 6.60 -9.70 10.40
N ILE A 248 7.45 -10.73 10.32
CA ILE A 248 8.76 -10.65 9.69
C ILE A 248 8.60 -10.79 8.16
N SER A 249 9.19 -9.88 7.38
CA SER A 249 9.10 -9.91 5.92
C SER A 249 10.40 -9.50 5.23
N LYS A 250 10.86 -10.29 4.26
CA LYS A 250 12.03 -9.99 3.40
C LYS A 250 11.74 -8.87 2.38
N TRP A 251 10.47 -8.64 2.07
CA TRP A 251 10.03 -7.69 1.05
C TRP A 251 9.90 -6.24 1.56
N CYS A 252 10.01 -6.06 2.87
CA CYS A 252 9.97 -4.74 3.50
C CYS A 252 11.38 -4.27 3.86
N ALA A 253 11.71 -3.01 3.58
CA ALA A 253 13.01 -2.43 3.90
C ALA A 253 13.33 -2.44 5.41
N SER A 254 12.31 -2.46 6.27
CA SER A 254 12.47 -2.56 7.73
C SER A 254 12.63 -4.01 8.23
N GLY A 255 12.50 -5.01 7.35
CA GLY A 255 12.47 -6.43 7.70
C GLY A 255 11.16 -6.90 8.35
N LYS A 256 10.19 -6.01 8.54
CA LYS A 256 8.93 -6.24 9.23
C LYS A 256 7.77 -5.61 8.45
N PHE A 257 6.66 -6.31 8.33
CA PHE A 257 5.50 -5.85 7.59
C PHE A 257 4.22 -6.21 8.33
N ASN A 258 3.47 -5.18 8.74
CA ASN A 258 2.17 -5.31 9.38
C ASN A 258 2.11 -6.39 10.48
N SER A 259 0.92 -6.95 10.72
CA SER A 259 0.67 -8.00 11.70
C SER A 259 -0.48 -8.90 11.24
N ARG A 260 -0.31 -10.21 11.41
CA ARG A 260 -1.40 -11.20 11.26
C ARG A 260 -2.36 -11.27 12.46
N PHE A 261 -2.28 -10.35 13.40
CA PHE A 261 -2.99 -10.46 14.67
C PHE A 261 -4.46 -10.17 14.41
N VAL A 262 -5.29 -11.18 14.64
CA VAL A 262 -6.73 -11.10 14.45
C VAL A 262 -7.41 -10.73 15.76
N THR A 263 -8.47 -9.96 15.67
CA THR A 263 -9.34 -9.58 16.78
C THR A 263 -10.71 -10.18 16.54
N CYS A 264 -11.15 -11.08 17.43
CA CYS A 264 -12.48 -11.67 17.35
C CYS A 264 -13.39 -11.04 18.40
N VAL A 265 -14.62 -10.72 18.02
CA VAL A 265 -15.67 -10.19 18.89
C VAL A 265 -16.82 -11.18 18.88
N VAL A 266 -17.14 -11.73 20.04
CA VAL A 266 -18.30 -12.62 20.21
C VAL A 266 -19.51 -11.75 20.53
N THR A 267 -20.53 -11.76 19.69
CA THR A 267 -21.73 -10.92 19.84
C THR A 267 -22.97 -11.57 19.24
N GLY A 268 -24.15 -11.00 19.48
CA GLY A 268 -25.39 -11.46 18.87
C GLY A 268 -25.47 -11.05 17.39
N ASN A 269 -25.85 -11.98 16.52
CA ASN A 269 -26.18 -11.66 15.12
C ASN A 269 -27.61 -11.09 15.00
N THR A 270 -28.05 -10.78 13.76
CA THR A 270 -29.39 -10.24 13.50
C THR A 270 -30.54 -11.20 13.85
N ASN A 271 -30.26 -12.49 13.98
CA ASN A 271 -31.22 -13.51 14.39
C ASN A 271 -31.28 -13.69 15.91
N GLY A 272 -30.38 -13.05 16.66
CA GLY A 272 -30.25 -13.22 18.10
C GLY A 272 -29.41 -14.43 18.52
N ASP A 273 -28.75 -15.12 17.57
CA ASP A 273 -27.81 -16.19 17.89
C ASP A 273 -26.45 -15.60 18.26
N ILE A 274 -25.68 -16.32 19.08
CA ILE A 274 -24.30 -15.93 19.40
C ILE A 274 -23.40 -16.27 18.21
N ASP A 275 -22.70 -15.27 17.70
CA ASP A 275 -21.83 -15.34 16.54
C ASP A 275 -20.46 -14.70 16.83
N VAL A 276 -19.46 -15.04 16.01
CA VAL A 276 -18.08 -14.53 16.15
C VAL A 276 -17.73 -13.73 14.91
N SER A 277 -17.48 -12.44 15.11
CA SER A 277 -17.02 -11.54 14.05
C SER A 277 -15.51 -11.29 14.19
N ALA A 278 -14.75 -11.51 13.12
CA ALA A 278 -13.31 -11.34 13.10
C ALA A 278 -12.88 -10.09 12.31
N TYR A 279 -11.94 -9.35 12.87
CA TYR A 279 -11.43 -8.09 12.32
C TYR A 279 -9.90 -8.01 12.43
N GLN A 280 -9.29 -7.19 11.58
CA GLN A 280 -7.91 -6.75 11.70
C GLN A 280 -7.85 -5.23 11.66
N ALA A 281 -6.94 -4.64 12.43
CA ALA A 281 -6.60 -3.24 12.26
C ALA A 281 -5.88 -3.06 10.91
N SER A 282 -6.29 -2.05 10.15
CA SER A 282 -5.59 -1.64 8.93
C SER A 282 -4.18 -1.13 9.27
N ASN A 283 -3.28 -1.19 8.30
CA ASN A 283 -1.89 -0.78 8.49
C ASN A 283 -1.80 0.71 8.84
N ILE A 284 -2.71 1.51 8.25
CA ILE A 284 -2.81 2.94 8.56
C ILE A 284 -3.29 3.13 10.00
N CYS A 285 -4.26 2.36 10.47
CA CYS A 285 -4.70 2.39 11.86
C CYS A 285 -3.55 2.09 12.83
N THR A 286 -2.84 0.98 12.62
CA THR A 286 -1.69 0.61 13.46
C THR A 286 -0.63 1.71 13.48
N SER A 287 -0.35 2.32 12.32
CA SER A 287 0.62 3.42 12.21
C SER A 287 0.13 4.69 12.90
N MET A 288 -1.15 5.04 12.76
CA MET A 288 -1.76 6.20 13.40
C MET A 288 -1.80 6.05 14.93
N VAL A 289 -2.04 4.85 15.44
CA VAL A 289 -2.02 4.58 16.88
C VAL A 289 -0.58 4.59 17.41
N ALA A 290 0.36 3.98 16.69
CA ALA A 290 1.78 3.96 17.08
C ALA A 290 2.40 5.37 17.12
N GLU A 291 2.05 6.21 16.16
CA GLU A 291 2.44 7.62 16.13
C GLU A 291 1.46 8.50 16.93
N ASP A 292 0.51 7.92 17.66
CA ASP A 292 -0.48 8.57 18.52
C ASP A 292 -1.13 9.84 17.88
N ILE A 293 -1.66 9.64 16.66
CA ILE A 293 -2.33 10.63 15.79
C ILE A 293 -3.84 10.68 16.05
N ILE A 294 -4.43 9.58 16.49
CA ILE A 294 -5.88 9.42 16.69
C ILE A 294 -6.22 9.05 18.13
N GLU A 295 -7.45 9.29 18.55
CA GLU A 295 -8.00 8.82 19.82
C GLU A 295 -9.50 8.51 19.72
N ALA A 296 -9.99 7.74 20.69
CA ALA A 296 -11.40 7.38 20.78
C ALA A 296 -12.29 8.62 20.95
N SER A 297 -13.43 8.62 20.27
CA SER A 297 -14.49 9.61 20.44
C SER A 297 -15.53 9.12 21.47
N VAL A 298 -16.46 10.01 21.84
CA VAL A 298 -17.64 9.65 22.63
C VAL A 298 -18.62 8.77 21.83
N ASP A 299 -18.72 9.02 20.52
CA ASP A 299 -19.48 8.16 19.61
C ASP A 299 -18.57 7.04 19.08
N PRO A 300 -18.89 5.75 19.32
CA PRO A 300 -18.07 4.61 18.90
C PRO A 300 -17.94 4.47 17.37
N SER A 301 -18.81 5.12 16.60
CA SER A 301 -18.81 5.04 15.14
C SER A 301 -17.75 5.92 14.49
N ILE A 302 -17.15 6.84 15.25
CA ILE A 302 -16.18 7.82 14.76
C ILE A 302 -14.94 7.87 15.64
N VAL A 303 -13.84 8.30 15.05
CA VAL A 303 -12.55 8.47 15.71
C VAL A 303 -12.11 9.92 15.57
N ARG A 304 -11.49 10.48 16.61
CA ARG A 304 -10.98 11.86 16.62
C ARG A 304 -9.53 11.90 16.17
N VAL A 305 -9.19 12.87 15.33
CA VAL A 305 -7.81 13.20 14.98
C VAL A 305 -7.28 14.21 15.98
N LYS A 306 -6.16 13.90 16.62
CA LYS A 306 -5.51 14.79 17.60
C LYS A 306 -5.04 16.09 16.94
N GLU A 307 -5.01 17.15 17.73
CA GLU A 307 -4.41 18.42 17.30
C GLU A 307 -2.89 18.37 17.45
N SER A 308 -2.18 19.10 16.59
CA SER A 308 -0.72 19.22 16.70
C SER A 308 -0.36 20.03 17.94
N THR A 309 0.56 19.52 18.74
CA THR A 309 1.14 20.22 19.89
C THR A 309 2.58 20.65 19.58
N SER A 310 3.21 21.41 20.47
CA SER A 310 4.63 21.79 20.34
C SER A 310 5.57 20.59 20.35
N GLU A 311 5.15 19.48 20.97
CA GLU A 311 5.95 18.25 21.09
C GLU A 311 5.67 17.25 19.97
N LYS A 312 4.52 17.40 19.31
CA LYS A 312 4.01 16.39 18.40
C LYS A 312 3.27 16.96 17.21
N TYR A 313 3.81 16.66 16.03
CA TYR A 313 3.18 17.02 14.77
C TYR A 313 2.14 15.97 14.35
N VAL A 314 0.89 16.41 14.17
CA VAL A 314 -0.17 15.60 13.57
C VAL A 314 -0.40 16.09 12.13
N PRO A 315 -0.15 15.23 11.11
CA PRO A 315 -0.34 15.62 9.71
C PRO A 315 -1.81 15.87 9.39
N GLU A 316 -2.07 16.46 8.22
CA GLU A 316 -3.43 16.49 7.68
C GLU A 316 -3.86 15.08 7.29
N VAL A 317 -5.06 14.71 7.74
CA VAL A 317 -5.68 13.43 7.46
C VAL A 317 -6.91 13.68 6.61
N PHE A 318 -7.01 12.96 5.49
CA PHE A 318 -8.14 12.96 4.58
C PHE A 318 -8.67 11.53 4.45
N TYR A 319 -9.95 11.37 4.11
CA TYR A 319 -10.51 10.07 3.71
C TYR A 319 -11.24 10.19 2.38
N LYS A 320 -11.20 9.11 1.60
CA LYS A 320 -11.87 9.01 0.31
C LYS A 320 -13.08 8.09 0.42
N TYR A 321 -14.22 8.55 -0.09
CA TYR A 321 -15.45 7.76 -0.18
C TYR A 321 -16.09 7.91 -1.55
N LYS A 322 -16.90 6.93 -1.95
CA LYS A 322 -17.77 7.06 -3.13
C LYS A 322 -19.09 7.67 -2.69
N ASN A 323 -19.48 8.77 -3.34
CA ASN A 323 -20.80 9.36 -3.11
C ASN A 323 -21.90 8.55 -3.83
N ASN A 324 -23.15 8.97 -3.67
CA ASN A 324 -24.32 8.34 -4.29
C ASN A 324 -24.28 8.30 -5.84
N TYR A 325 -23.38 9.08 -6.46
CA TYR A 325 -23.18 9.12 -7.90
C TYR A 325 -21.97 8.28 -8.36
N GLY A 326 -21.36 7.50 -7.46
CA GLY A 326 -20.19 6.67 -7.74
C GLY A 326 -18.88 7.45 -7.90
N VAL A 327 -18.88 8.76 -7.60
CA VAL A 327 -17.70 9.61 -7.72
C VAL A 327 -16.87 9.53 -6.44
N ASN A 328 -15.56 9.34 -6.60
CA ASN A 328 -14.62 9.39 -5.49
C ASN A 328 -14.46 10.83 -5.00
N VAL A 329 -14.87 11.08 -3.76
CA VAL A 329 -14.74 12.38 -3.09
C VAL A 329 -13.71 12.25 -1.97
N GLN A 330 -12.84 13.24 -1.83
CA GLN A 330 -11.90 13.35 -0.72
C GLN A 330 -12.41 14.39 0.28
N LYS A 331 -12.41 14.06 1.57
CA LYS A 331 -12.86 14.95 2.65
C LYS A 331 -11.83 14.98 3.77
N SER A 332 -11.72 16.13 4.45
CA SER A 332 -10.88 16.27 5.64
C SER A 332 -11.43 15.38 6.77
N ALA A 333 -10.53 14.66 7.44
CA ALA A 333 -10.83 13.80 8.58
C ALA A 333 -10.83 14.56 9.92
N LYS A 334 -10.48 15.86 9.92
CA LYS A 334 -10.57 16.70 11.11
C LYS A 334 -11.99 17.27 11.25
N PRO A 335 -12.57 17.30 12.46
CA PRO A 335 -12.01 16.77 13.72
C PRO A 335 -12.18 15.26 13.87
N CYS A 336 -13.12 14.64 13.15
CA CYS A 336 -13.43 13.21 13.25
C CYS A 336 -13.71 12.57 11.89
N PHE A 337 -13.52 11.24 11.83
CA PHE A 337 -13.84 10.42 10.66
C PHE A 337 -14.38 9.04 11.08
N PRO A 338 -15.08 8.32 10.18
CA PRO A 338 -15.67 7.01 10.51
C PRO A 338 -14.62 5.93 10.83
N VAL A 339 -14.92 5.07 11.81
CA VAL A 339 -14.03 3.97 12.24
C VAL A 339 -13.86 2.87 11.19
N GLU A 340 -14.80 2.74 10.25
CA GLU A 340 -14.78 1.73 9.17
C GLU A 340 -13.50 1.77 8.31
N TYR A 341 -12.85 2.93 8.19
CA TYR A 341 -11.59 3.07 7.44
C TYR A 341 -10.39 2.49 8.16
N LEU A 342 -10.53 2.15 9.45
CA LEU A 342 -9.45 1.67 10.29
C LEU A 342 -9.44 0.15 10.45
N LEU A 343 -10.51 -0.53 10.04
CA LEU A 343 -10.72 -1.96 10.24
C LEU A 343 -10.86 -2.68 8.90
N VAL A 344 -10.44 -3.95 8.90
CA VAL A 344 -10.62 -4.87 7.77
C VAL A 344 -11.32 -6.11 8.31
N ASN A 345 -12.35 -6.56 7.60
CA ASN A 345 -13.05 -7.80 7.96
C ASN A 345 -12.22 -9.00 7.52
N VAL A 346 -12.10 -9.97 8.41
CA VAL A 346 -11.43 -11.25 8.16
C VAL A 346 -12.43 -12.23 7.61
#